data_AF-A0A7S2QG98-F1
#
_entry.id   AF-A0A7S2QG98-F1
#
_cell.length_a   1.000
_cell.length_b   1.000
_cell.length_c   1.000
_cell.angle_alpha   90.00
_cell.angle_beta   90.00
_cell.angle_gamma   90.00
#
_symmetry.space_group_name_H-M   'P 1'
#
loop_
_entity.id
_entity.type
_entity.pdbx_description
1 polymer ?
#
loop_
_entity_poly.entity_id
_entity_poly.type
_entity_poly.pdbx_seq_one_letter_code
_entity_poly.pdbx_strand_id
1 'polypeptide(L)'
;RILEIGRVSRVSAEFRELERDDPLLKENPHRWVLFPIQYPALYEMYKKHVASFWTAEEIDLVQDIRDWETLDKQEQHFIKHILAFFAASDGIVLENLPSRFATQ
;
A
#
# COMPACT_ATOMS: atom_id res chain seq x y z
N ARG A 1 7.47 -32.62 11.05
CA ARG A 1 6.00 -32.47 11.11
C ARG A 1 5.65 -30.98 11.01
N ILE A 2 5.91 -30.37 9.85
CA ILE A 2 5.60 -28.98 9.54
C ILE A 2 5.29 -28.95 8.03
N LEU A 3 4.09 -28.49 7.70
CA LEU A 3 3.55 -28.07 6.38
C LEU A 3 3.20 -29.14 5.33
N GLU A 4 2.04 -29.80 5.51
CA GLU A 4 1.17 -30.04 4.36
C GLU A 4 0.63 -28.68 3.90
N ILE A 5 1.21 -28.16 2.82
CA ILE A 5 0.63 -27.04 2.07
C ILE A 5 -0.75 -27.51 1.62
N GLY A 6 -1.81 -26.91 2.16
CA GLY A 6 -3.20 -27.25 1.82
C GLY A 6 -3.40 -27.30 0.30
N ARG A 7 -4.17 -28.29 -0.17
CA ARG A 7 -4.49 -28.44 -1.60
C ARG A 7 -4.97 -27.11 -2.16
N VAL A 8 -4.25 -26.58 -3.15
CA VAL A 8 -4.68 -25.42 -3.94
C VAL A 8 -6.05 -25.74 -4.52
N SER A 9 -7.02 -24.85 -4.32
CA SER A 9 -8.37 -25.05 -4.86
C SER A 9 -8.32 -25.09 -6.39
N ARG A 10 -9.23 -25.84 -7.03
CA ARG A 10 -9.35 -25.86 -8.50
C ARG A 10 -9.42 -24.44 -9.08
N VAL A 11 -10.21 -23.57 -8.44
CA VAL A 11 -10.41 -22.17 -8.85
C VAL A 11 -9.09 -21.39 -8.80
N SER A 12 -8.30 -21.56 -7.74
CA SER A 12 -7.00 -20.90 -7.62
C SER A 12 -6.00 -21.38 -8.67
N ALA A 13 -6.06 -22.66 -9.06
CA ALA A 13 -5.23 -23.18 -10.15
C ALA A 13 -5.66 -22.59 -11.50
N GLU A 14 -6.96 -22.45 -11.75
CA GLU A 14 -7.50 -21.81 -12.96
C GLU A 14 -7.07 -20.35 -13.08
N PHE A 15 -7.11 -19.57 -11.99
CA PHE A 15 -6.64 -18.17 -12.02
C PHE A 15 -5.15 -18.05 -12.34
N ARG A 16 -4.30 -18.92 -11.79
CA ARG A 16 -2.86 -18.91 -12.11
C ARG A 16 -2.56 -19.19 -13.57
N GLU A 17 -3.37 -20.03 -14.21
CA GLU A 17 -3.23 -20.30 -15.64
C GLU A 17 -3.60 -19.06 -16.48
N LEU A 18 -4.59 -18.28 -16.04
CA LEU A 18 -5.03 -17.04 -16.68
C LEU A 18 -4.04 -15.87 -16.49
N GLU A 19 -3.29 -15.83 -15.39
CA GLU A 19 -2.26 -14.80 -15.14
C GLU A 19 -1.24 -14.70 -16.28
N ARG A 20 -0.90 -15.82 -16.93
CA ARG A 20 0.03 -15.85 -18.07
C ARG A 20 -0.44 -15.00 -19.25
N ASP A 21 -1.76 -14.83 -19.38
CA ASP A 21 -2.36 -14.07 -20.46
C ASP A 21 -2.79 -12.65 -20.09
N ASP A 22 -2.63 -12.28 -18.82
CA ASP A 22 -2.98 -10.95 -18.32
C ASP A 22 -2.05 -9.87 -18.93
N PRO A 23 -2.60 -8.87 -19.64
CA PRO A 23 -1.81 -7.80 -20.25
C PRO A 23 -1.05 -6.93 -19.23
N LEU A 24 -1.51 -6.85 -17.97
CA LEU A 24 -0.81 -6.11 -16.92
C LEU A 24 0.41 -6.86 -16.37
N LEU A 25 0.43 -8.19 -16.51
CA LEU A 25 1.48 -9.05 -15.96
C LEU A 25 2.52 -9.50 -17.01
N LYS A 26 2.32 -9.12 -18.28
CA LYS A 26 3.25 -9.40 -19.37
C LYS A 26 4.36 -8.35 -19.44
N GLU A 27 5.56 -8.78 -19.83
CA GLU A 27 6.68 -7.86 -20.08
C GLU A 27 6.30 -6.82 -21.14
N ASN A 28 6.58 -5.55 -20.84
CA ASN A 28 6.31 -4.43 -21.74
C ASN A 28 7.60 -3.70 -22.11
N PRO A 29 8.08 -3.79 -23.38
CA PRO A 29 9.31 -3.12 -23.81
C PRO A 29 9.21 -1.58 -23.77
N HIS A 30 8.00 -1.03 -23.75
CA HIS A 30 7.73 0.40 -23.68
C HIS A 30 7.35 0.89 -22.27
N ARG A 31 7.56 0.08 -21.22
CA ARG A 31 7.16 0.40 -19.84
C ARG A 31 7.65 1.77 -19.34
N TRP A 32 8.82 2.20 -19.79
CA TRP A 32 9.45 3.46 -19.37
C TRP A 32 9.02 4.68 -20.19
N VAL A 33 8.16 4.48 -21.20
CA VAL A 33 7.62 5.54 -22.05
C VAL A 33 6.16 5.77 -21.66
N LEU A 34 5.83 6.99 -21.24
CA LEU A 34 4.48 7.32 -20.76
C LEU A 34 3.44 7.39 -21.89
N PHE A 35 3.85 7.80 -23.10
CA PHE A 35 2.92 8.03 -24.21
C PHE A 35 3.07 6.98 -25.32
N PRO A 36 1.96 6.56 -25.94
CA PRO A 36 0.57 6.96 -25.66
C PRO A 36 0.00 6.28 -24.39
N ILE A 37 -0.87 6.99 -23.66
CA ILE A 37 -1.52 6.46 -22.44
C ILE A 37 -2.47 5.33 -22.83
N GLN A 38 -2.19 4.11 -22.35
CA GLN A 38 -2.99 2.91 -22.66
C GLN A 38 -4.20 2.72 -21.73
N TYR A 39 -4.07 3.15 -20.46
CA TYR A 39 -5.10 2.99 -19.44
C TYR A 39 -5.47 4.34 -18.81
N PRO A 40 -6.38 5.13 -19.44
CA PRO A 40 -6.73 6.47 -18.96
C PRO A 40 -7.25 6.47 -17.51
N ALA A 41 -8.07 5.49 -17.13
CA ALA A 41 -8.60 5.41 -15.77
C ALA A 41 -7.50 5.25 -14.70
N LEU A 42 -6.46 4.45 -14.99
CA LEU A 42 -5.31 4.31 -14.09
C LEU A 42 -4.49 5.60 -14.02
N TYR A 43 -4.30 6.26 -15.17
CA TYR A 43 -3.62 7.55 -15.22
C TYR A 43 -4.36 8.62 -14.40
N GLU A 44 -5.68 8.68 -14.49
CA GLU A 44 -6.48 9.59 -13.66
C GLU A 44 -6.35 9.31 -12.17
N MET A 45 -6.30 8.04 -11.75
CA MET A 45 -6.03 7.69 -10.34
C MET A 45 -4.64 8.15 -9.90
N TYR A 46 -3.62 7.96 -10.75
CA TYR A 46 -2.28 8.46 -10.48
C TYR A 46 -2.27 10.00 -10.35
N LYS A 47 -2.95 10.73 -11.24
CA LYS A 47 -3.00 12.19 -11.19
C LYS A 47 -3.76 12.69 -9.97
N LYS A 48 -4.82 12.00 -9.55
CA LYS A 48 -5.50 12.27 -8.26
C LYS A 48 -4.54 12.08 -7.08
N HIS A 49 -3.76 11.00 -7.06
CA HIS A 49 -2.77 10.76 -6.01
C HIS A 49 -1.69 11.86 -5.97
N VAL A 50 -1.14 12.25 -7.13
CA VAL A 50 -0.16 13.36 -7.21
C VAL A 50 -0.76 14.69 -6.72
N ALA A 51 -2.02 14.96 -7.02
CA ALA A 51 -2.71 16.16 -6.54
C ALA A 51 -2.96 16.16 -5.01
N SER A 52 -2.81 14.99 -4.36
CA SER A 52 -2.94 14.81 -2.91
C SER A 52 -1.60 14.69 -2.19
N PHE A 53 -0.51 15.14 -2.81
CA PHE A 53 0.80 15.18 -2.17
C PHE A 53 0.85 16.21 -1.03
N TRP A 54 1.41 15.81 0.10
CA TRP A 54 1.68 16.65 1.27
C TRP A 54 2.95 16.16 1.98
N THR A 55 3.58 17.04 2.76
CA THR A 55 4.80 16.78 3.53
C THR A 55 4.52 16.80 5.03
N ALA A 56 5.30 16.06 5.82
CA ALA A 56 5.09 15.97 7.27
C ALA A 56 5.17 17.34 7.96
N GLU A 57 5.98 18.24 7.41
CA GLU A 57 6.17 19.61 7.87
C GLU A 57 4.93 20.51 7.68
N GLU A 58 3.95 20.09 6.87
CA GLU A 58 2.68 20.82 6.70
C GLU A 58 1.73 20.63 7.90
N ILE A 59 2.02 19.70 8.81
CA ILE A 59 1.23 19.46 10.02
C ILE A 59 1.91 20.15 11.21
N ASP A 60 1.27 21.19 11.75
CA ASP A 60 1.69 21.83 13.01
C ASP A 60 1.22 20.99 14.21
N LEU A 61 2.17 20.51 15.01
CA LEU A 61 1.92 19.66 16.19
C LEU A 61 2.10 20.43 17.52
N VAL A 62 2.34 21.74 17.50
CA VAL A 62 2.66 22.50 18.72
C VAL A 62 1.47 22.54 19.69
N GLN A 63 0.24 22.64 19.18
CA GLN A 63 -0.96 22.65 20.03
C GLN A 63 -1.26 21.25 20.57
N ASP A 64 -1.06 20.20 19.78
CA ASP A 64 -1.31 18.81 20.13
C ASP A 64 -0.55 18.38 21.39
N ILE A 65 0.66 18.91 21.61
CA ILE A 65 1.44 18.63 22.83
C ILE A 65 0.71 19.12 24.08
N ARG A 66 0.04 20.28 24.02
CA ARG A 66 -0.72 20.83 25.15
C ARG A 66 -1.96 19.99 25.41
N ASP A 67 -2.69 19.64 24.36
CA ASP A 67 -3.89 18.80 24.47
C ASP A 67 -3.52 17.42 25.00
N TRP A 68 -2.38 16.86 24.57
CA TRP A 68 -1.84 15.60 25.05
C TRP A 68 -1.65 15.56 26.58
N GLU A 69 -1.17 16.65 27.18
CA GLU A 69 -0.97 16.76 28.62
C GLU A 69 -2.28 16.79 29.42
N THR A 70 -3.40 17.17 28.79
CA THR A 70 -4.73 17.21 29.42
C THR A 70 -5.43 15.86 29.48
N LEU A 71 -5.01 14.90 28.64
CA LEU A 71 -5.60 13.58 28.55
C LEU A 71 -5.29 12.72 29.78
N ASP A 72 -6.19 11.80 30.10
CA ASP A 72 -5.94 10.82 31.15
C ASP A 72 -4.97 9.70 30.69
N LYS A 73 -4.55 8.86 31.64
CA LYS A 73 -3.59 7.79 31.36
C LYS A 73 -4.15 6.72 30.41
N GLN A 74 -5.45 6.48 30.45
CA GLN A 74 -6.12 5.48 29.64
C GLN A 74 -6.24 5.96 28.19
N GLU A 75 -6.62 7.23 27.99
CA GLU A 75 -6.67 7.90 26.69
C GLU A 75 -5.28 7.94 26.03
N GLN A 76 -4.26 8.38 26.77
CA GLN A 76 -2.88 8.37 26.26
C GLN A 76 -2.39 6.96 25.92
N HIS A 77 -2.70 5.97 26.75
CA HIS A 77 -2.34 4.57 26.49
C HIS A 77 -3.00 4.07 25.20
N PHE A 78 -4.28 4.37 25.00
CA PHE A 78 -5.04 3.99 23.81
C PHE A 78 -4.45 4.61 22.54
N ILE A 79 -4.21 5.93 22.54
CA ILE A 79 -3.65 6.63 21.37
C ILE A 79 -2.25 6.12 21.03
N LYS A 80 -1.38 5.89 22.03
CA LYS A 80 -0.04 5.30 21.80
C LYS A 80 -0.12 3.95 21.08
N HIS A 81 -1.06 3.09 21.44
CA HIS A 81 -1.21 1.78 20.81
C HIS A 81 -1.68 1.89 19.36
N ILE A 82 -2.59 2.82 19.08
CA ILE A 82 -3.02 3.09 17.70
C ILE A 82 -1.84 3.61 16.86
N LEU A 83 -1.08 4.58 17.38
CA LEU A 83 0.10 5.11 16.68
C LEU A 83 1.16 4.03 16.46
N ALA A 84 1.40 3.17 17.45
CA ALA A 84 2.34 2.05 17.32
C ALA A 84 1.89 1.03 16.26
N PHE A 85 0.58 0.75 16.17
CA PHE A 85 0.02 -0.10 15.13
C PHE A 85 0.25 0.49 13.74
N PHE A 86 -0.06 1.78 13.53
CA PHE A 86 0.13 2.44 12.23
C PHE A 86 1.60 2.52 11.82
N ALA A 87 2.49 2.87 12.76
CA ALA A 87 3.93 2.91 12.51
C ALA A 87 4.48 1.54 12.04
N ALA A 88 3.93 0.44 12.53
CA ALA A 88 4.31 -0.90 12.09
C ALA A 88 3.62 -1.33 10.79
N SER A 89 2.32 -1.03 10.63
CA SER A 89 1.53 -1.48 9.48
C SER A 89 2.00 -0.85 8.17
N ASP A 90 2.38 0.44 8.21
CA ASP A 90 2.83 1.17 7.02
C ASP A 90 4.09 0.53 6.42
N GLY A 91 5.01 0.06 7.28
CA GLY A 91 6.20 -0.66 6.85
C GLY A 91 5.90 -1.96 6.10
N ILE A 92 4.91 -2.73 6.55
CA ILE A 92 4.52 -4.00 5.92
C ILE A 92 3.97 -3.75 4.51
N VAL A 93 3.12 -2.73 4.35
CA VAL A 93 2.57 -2.37 3.03
C VAL A 93 3.67 -1.85 2.10
N LEU A 94 4.55 -0.98 2.62
CA LEU A 94 5.68 -0.42 1.88
C LEU A 94 6.73 -1.45 1.48
N GLU A 95 6.86 -2.58 2.19
CA GLU A 95 7.72 -3.68 1.76
C GLU A 95 7.09 -4.45 0.59
N ASN A 96 5.79 -4.71 0.67
CA ASN A 96 5.07 -5.52 -0.32
C ASN A 96 4.91 -4.82 -1.67
N LEU A 97 4.66 -3.50 -1.68
CA LEU A 97 4.48 -2.73 -2.92
C LEU A 97 5.68 -2.85 -3.88
N PRO A 98 6.91 -2.49 -3.51
CA PRO A 98 8.06 -2.60 -4.40
C PRO A 98 8.43 -4.06 -4.71
N SER A 99 8.36 -4.96 -3.72
CA SER A 99 8.86 -6.33 -3.86
C SER A 99 7.93 -7.29 -4.60
N ARG A 100 6.62 -7.00 -4.65
CA ARG A 100 5.62 -7.90 -5.26
C ARG A 100 4.72 -7.25 -6.30
N PHE A 101 4.47 -5.95 -6.20
CA PHE A 101 3.54 -5.25 -7.11
C PHE A 101 4.28 -4.39 -8.14
N ALA A 102 5.37 -3.72 -7.77
CA ALA A 102 6.10 -2.84 -8.67
C ALA A 102 7.19 -3.56 -9.46
N THR A 103 7.72 -4.68 -8.96
CA THR A 103 8.69 -5.51 -9.68
C THR A 103 7.97 -6.53 -10.56
N GLN A 104 8.12 -6.34 -11.87
CA GLN A 104 8.04 -7.35 -12.92
C GLN A 104 9.05 -6.98 -13.98
#